data_AF-A0A6M3KDF3-F1
#
_entry.id   AF-A0A6M3KDF3-F1
#
_cell.length_a   1.000
_cell.length_b   1.000
_cell.length_c   1.000
_cell.angle_alpha   90.00
_cell.angle_beta   90.00
_cell.angle_gamma   90.00
#
_symmetry.space_group_name_H-M   'P 1'
#
loop_
_entity.id
_entity.type
_entity.pdbx_description
1 polymer ?
#
loop_
_entity_poly.entity_id
_entity_poly.type
_entity_poly.pdbx_seq_one_letter_code
_entity_poly.pdbx_strand_id
1 'polypeptide(L)'
;MKFPTFDSDGYPTDETLKTIEEWPYTDFPALMVYVAEAWKWGCLTNEPSKIEPIFDKKFEDDGYWWCGVTGGWSGNEDLVAAMSRNTMFAALCWVADVRGGYHEFHVSPTHN
;
A
#
# COMPACT_ATOMS: atom_id res chain seq x y z
N MET A 1 -16.31 6.96 6.03
CA MET A 1 -15.47 6.10 5.18
C MET A 1 -14.94 6.99 4.06
N LYS A 2 -13.62 7.05 3.87
CA LYS A 2 -13.01 7.79 2.75
C LYS A 2 -12.99 6.86 1.53
N PHE A 3 -13.19 7.40 0.33
CA PHE A 3 -13.08 6.65 -0.92
C PHE A 3 -12.10 7.36 -1.85
N PRO A 4 -11.30 6.63 -2.65
CA PRO A 4 -10.41 7.24 -3.63
C PRO A 4 -11.21 7.92 -4.73
N THR A 5 -10.70 9.06 -5.20
CA THR A 5 -11.24 9.82 -6.33
C THR A 5 -10.28 9.74 -7.51
N PHE A 6 -10.84 9.82 -8.72
CA PHE A 6 -10.08 9.66 -9.96
C PHE A 6 -10.35 10.83 -10.91
N ASP A 7 -9.37 11.15 -11.75
CA ASP A 7 -9.54 12.11 -12.84
C ASP A 7 -10.30 11.51 -14.03
N SER A 8 -10.41 12.27 -15.12
CA SER A 8 -11.10 11.84 -16.34
C SER A 8 -10.47 10.64 -17.04
N ASP A 9 -9.16 10.43 -16.84
CA ASP A 9 -8.40 9.33 -17.43
C ASP A 9 -8.33 8.11 -16.48
N GLY A 10 -8.89 8.23 -15.29
CA GLY A 10 -8.97 7.19 -14.29
C GLY A 10 -7.73 7.08 -13.40
N TYR A 11 -6.83 8.07 -13.42
CA TYR A 11 -5.70 8.17 -12.49
C TYR A 11 -6.16 8.65 -11.12
N PRO A 12 -5.49 8.25 -10.03
CA PRO A 12 -5.77 8.81 -8.71
C PRO A 12 -5.55 10.32 -8.72
N THR A 13 -6.49 11.07 -8.17
CA THR A 13 -6.36 12.53 -8.04
C THR A 13 -5.28 12.91 -7.01
N ASP A 14 -4.83 14.16 -7.07
CA ASP A 14 -3.99 14.76 -6.01
C ASP A 14 -4.64 14.65 -4.62
N GLU A 15 -5.97 14.70 -4.53
CA GLU A 15 -6.69 14.50 -3.25
C GLU A 15 -6.52 13.08 -2.70
N THR A 16 -6.56 12.07 -3.58
CA THR A 16 -6.33 10.66 -3.21
C THR A 16 -4.89 10.46 -2.76
N LEU A 17 -3.92 10.98 -3.52
CA LEU A 17 -2.50 10.88 -3.18
C LEU A 17 -2.20 11.59 -1.85
N LYS A 18 -2.70 12.81 -1.67
CA LYS A 18 -2.56 13.55 -0.42
C LYS A 18 -3.20 12.84 0.76
N THR A 19 -4.36 12.21 0.55
CA THR A 19 -5.03 11.42 1.59
C THR A 19 -4.16 10.27 2.08
N ILE A 20 -3.43 9.59 1.19
CA ILE A 20 -2.49 8.52 1.51
C ILE A 20 -1.27 9.07 2.27
N GLU A 21 -0.69 10.17 1.78
CA GLU A 21 0.48 10.83 2.37
C GLU A 21 0.23 11.29 3.82
N GLU A 22 -0.96 11.82 4.09
CA GLU A 22 -1.36 12.37 5.39
C GLU A 22 -2.11 11.35 6.27
N TRP A 23 -2.22 10.09 5.85
CA TRP A 23 -3.00 9.09 6.58
C TRP A 23 -2.47 8.90 8.01
N PRO A 24 -3.33 8.92 9.04
CA PRO A 24 -2.90 8.82 10.43
C PRO A 24 -2.26 7.47 10.74
N TYR A 25 -1.18 7.50 11.51
CA TYR A 25 -0.42 6.29 11.89
C TYR A 25 -1.23 5.29 12.73
N THR A 26 -2.35 5.71 13.29
CA THR A 26 -3.19 4.90 14.16
C THR A 26 -4.04 3.87 13.40
N ASP A 27 -4.12 3.94 12.07
CA ASP A 27 -5.02 3.08 11.28
C ASP A 27 -4.48 2.77 9.87
N PHE A 28 -3.31 2.15 9.79
CA PHE A 28 -2.76 1.65 8.53
C PHE A 28 -3.53 0.47 7.90
N PRO A 29 -4.24 -0.40 8.64
CA PRO A 29 -5.14 -1.37 8.00
C PRO A 29 -6.17 -0.69 7.09
N ALA A 30 -6.79 0.41 7.54
CA ALA A 30 -7.72 1.17 6.69
C ALA A 30 -7.02 1.88 5.51
N LEU A 31 -5.77 2.34 5.69
CA LEU A 31 -4.96 2.88 4.59
C LEU A 31 -4.80 1.84 3.46
N MET A 32 -4.43 0.60 3.80
CA MET A 32 -4.20 -0.43 2.79
C MET A 32 -5.48 -0.80 2.05
N VAL A 33 -6.62 -0.83 2.73
CA VAL A 33 -7.93 -1.02 2.06
C VAL A 33 -8.21 0.13 1.10
N TYR A 34 -7.96 1.38 1.51
CA TYR A 34 -8.14 2.55 0.65
C TYR A 34 -7.24 2.51 -0.59
N VAL A 35 -5.97 2.12 -0.43
CA VAL A 35 -5.03 1.95 -1.55
C VAL A 35 -5.45 0.80 -2.46
N ALA A 36 -5.94 -0.30 -1.91
CA ALA A 36 -6.46 -1.44 -2.68
C ALA A 36 -7.68 -1.06 -3.54
N GLU A 37 -8.55 -0.17 -3.05
CA GLU A 37 -9.64 0.39 -3.84
C GLU A 37 -9.16 1.35 -4.96
N ALA A 38 -8.01 2.00 -4.76
CA ALA A 38 -7.41 2.91 -5.74
C ALA A 38 -6.57 2.20 -6.82
N TRP A 39 -6.08 0.99 -6.54
CA TRP A 39 -5.15 0.24 -7.39
C TRP A 39 -5.81 -0.25 -8.68
N LYS A 40 -5.17 -0.05 -9.84
CA LYS A 40 -5.70 -0.49 -11.14
C LYS A 40 -4.66 -1.20 -11.98
N TRP A 41 -5.11 -2.12 -12.85
CA TRP A 41 -4.25 -2.75 -13.88
C TRP A 41 -2.95 -3.38 -13.34
N GLY A 42 -3.05 -4.08 -12.21
CA GLY A 42 -1.97 -4.81 -11.55
C GLY A 42 -2.53 -5.77 -10.50
N CYS A 43 -1.69 -6.23 -9.58
CA CYS A 43 -2.14 -6.92 -8.37
C CYS A 43 -1.77 -6.12 -7.14
N LEU A 44 -2.68 -6.02 -6.18
CA LEU A 44 -2.40 -5.64 -4.79
C LEU A 44 -3.28 -6.54 -3.94
N THR A 45 -2.70 -7.32 -3.04
CA THR A 45 -3.44 -8.33 -2.29
C THR A 45 -2.82 -8.58 -0.92
N ASN A 46 -3.67 -8.93 0.03
CA ASN A 46 -3.31 -9.49 1.33
C ASN A 46 -3.70 -10.98 1.46
N GLU A 47 -4.04 -11.66 0.36
CA GLU A 47 -4.47 -13.06 0.39
C GLU A 47 -3.28 -13.98 0.70
N PRO A 48 -3.26 -14.72 1.83
CA PRO A 48 -2.09 -15.47 2.26
C PRO A 48 -1.61 -16.53 1.26
N SER A 49 -2.51 -17.07 0.43
CA SER A 49 -2.21 -18.07 -0.61
C SER A 49 -1.43 -17.48 -1.81
N LYS A 50 -1.44 -16.16 -1.98
CA LYS A 50 -0.83 -15.43 -3.10
C LYS A 50 0.43 -14.65 -2.70
N ILE A 51 0.83 -14.76 -1.43
CA ILE A 51 1.93 -13.99 -0.87
C ILE A 51 3.04 -14.95 -0.44
N GLU A 52 4.14 -14.87 -1.17
CA GLU A 52 5.44 -15.42 -0.79
C GLU A 52 6.37 -14.25 -0.47
N PRO A 53 6.54 -13.87 0.80
CA PRO A 53 7.37 -12.72 1.14
C PRO A 53 8.83 -12.95 0.78
N ILE A 54 9.50 -11.89 0.38
CA ILE A 54 10.94 -11.88 0.05
C ILE A 54 11.78 -12.24 1.28
N PHE A 55 11.34 -11.88 2.48
CA PHE A 55 12.02 -12.18 3.73
C PHE A 55 11.22 -13.17 4.59
N ASP A 56 11.93 -14.04 5.33
CA ASP A 56 11.31 -14.94 6.30
C ASP A 56 10.30 -14.19 7.20
N LYS A 57 9.07 -14.71 7.31
CA LYS A 57 7.98 -14.16 8.13
C LYS A 57 8.28 -14.24 9.64
N LYS A 58 9.24 -13.45 10.13
CA LYS A 58 9.62 -13.39 11.54
C LYS A 58 9.27 -12.04 12.17
N PHE A 59 8.09 -11.52 11.88
CA PHE A 59 7.49 -10.51 12.75
C PHE A 59 6.83 -11.22 13.93
N GLU A 60 6.98 -10.66 15.13
CA GLU A 60 6.44 -11.25 16.37
C GLU A 60 4.94 -10.95 16.55
N ASP A 61 4.35 -10.12 15.67
CA ASP A 61 2.95 -9.70 15.71
C ASP A 61 2.06 -10.46 14.72
N ASP A 62 0.74 -10.29 14.87
CA ASP A 62 -0.31 -10.88 14.05
C ASP A 62 -0.68 -10.00 12.83
N GLY A 63 0.32 -9.27 12.30
CA GLY A 63 0.20 -8.38 11.16
C GLY A 63 -0.25 -9.04 9.85
N TYR A 64 -0.76 -8.21 8.96
CA TYR A 64 -1.16 -8.59 7.62
C TYR A 64 -0.08 -8.25 6.62
N TRP A 65 0.27 -9.23 5.80
CA TRP A 65 1.14 -9.02 4.65
C TRP A 65 0.34 -8.50 3.46
N TRP A 66 0.91 -7.53 2.77
CA TRP A 66 0.43 -7.04 1.48
C TRP A 66 1.55 -7.15 0.47
N CYS A 67 1.24 -7.67 -0.71
CA CYS A 67 2.12 -7.56 -1.87
C CYS A 67 1.38 -6.94 -3.04
N GLY A 68 2.11 -6.16 -3.84
CA GLY A 68 1.55 -5.58 -5.06
C GLY A 68 2.56 -5.43 -6.18
N VAL A 69 2.09 -5.55 -7.41
CA VAL A 69 2.83 -5.28 -8.64
C VAL A 69 2.15 -4.15 -9.38
N THR A 70 2.88 -3.06 -9.64
CA THR A 70 2.35 -1.87 -10.33
C THR A 70 1.91 -2.17 -11.76
N GLY A 71 2.46 -3.22 -12.38
CA GLY A 71 2.15 -3.63 -13.75
C GLY A 71 2.66 -2.66 -14.81
N GLY A 72 3.55 -1.73 -14.42
CA GLY A 72 4.01 -0.63 -15.29
C GLY A 72 2.96 0.45 -15.52
N TRP A 73 1.88 0.47 -14.73
CA TRP A 73 0.91 1.57 -14.77
C TRP A 73 1.30 2.68 -13.79
N SER A 74 1.50 3.89 -14.30
CA SER A 74 2.03 5.01 -13.52
C SER A 74 1.11 5.45 -12.37
N GLY A 75 -0.21 5.23 -12.48
CA GLY A 75 -1.12 5.56 -11.38
C GLY A 75 -0.88 4.71 -10.13
N ASN A 76 -0.49 3.43 -10.27
CA ASN A 76 -0.08 2.62 -9.11
C ASN A 76 1.27 3.08 -8.56
N GLU A 77 2.17 3.52 -9.44
CA GLU A 77 3.47 4.08 -9.02
C GLU A 77 3.26 5.36 -8.21
N ASP A 78 2.28 6.19 -8.57
CA ASP A 78 1.88 7.37 -7.78
C ASP A 78 1.31 6.99 -6.41
N LEU A 79 0.49 5.94 -6.32
CA LEU A 79 -0.02 5.42 -5.04
C LEU A 79 1.11 4.93 -4.13
N VAL A 80 2.07 4.17 -4.68
CA VAL A 80 3.25 3.70 -3.94
C VAL A 80 4.13 4.88 -3.51
N ALA A 81 4.32 5.87 -4.38
CA ALA A 81 5.07 7.07 -4.05
C ALA A 81 4.41 7.86 -2.92
N ALA A 82 3.08 7.97 -2.91
CA ALA A 82 2.31 8.59 -1.83
C ALA A 82 2.46 7.82 -0.50
N MET A 83 2.38 6.48 -0.53
CA MET A 83 2.64 5.65 0.66
C MET A 83 4.08 5.84 1.18
N SER A 84 5.06 5.95 0.29
CA SER A 84 6.47 6.18 0.64
C SER A 84 6.71 7.56 1.22
N ARG A 85 5.90 8.56 0.84
CA ARG A 85 5.93 9.92 1.41
C ARG A 85 5.23 10.01 2.77
N ASN A 86 4.36 9.07 3.12
CA ASN A 86 3.87 8.91 4.49
C ASN A 86 4.98 8.32 5.37
N THR A 87 5.71 9.19 6.08
CA THR A 87 6.92 8.80 6.82
C THR A 87 6.67 7.73 7.88
N MET A 88 5.50 7.74 8.53
CA MET A 88 5.17 6.75 9.54
C MET A 88 4.87 5.39 8.92
N PHE A 89 4.12 5.37 7.81
CA PHE A 89 3.87 4.14 7.07
C PHE A 89 5.17 3.56 6.51
N ALA A 90 6.01 4.40 5.89
CA ALA A 90 7.31 3.98 5.36
C ALA A 90 8.24 3.43 6.45
N ALA A 91 8.22 3.98 7.66
CA ALA A 91 9.06 3.51 8.75
C ALA A 91 8.57 2.20 9.40
N LEU A 92 7.26 1.97 9.42
CA LEU A 92 6.64 0.89 10.20
C LEU A 92 6.15 -0.28 9.35
N CYS A 93 5.77 -0.03 8.09
CA CYS A 93 5.07 -1.00 7.26
C CYS A 93 5.82 -1.43 6.01
N TRP A 94 6.72 -0.61 5.47
CA TRP A 94 7.49 -0.96 4.29
C TRP A 94 8.46 -2.11 4.58
N VAL A 95 8.53 -3.08 3.67
CA VAL A 95 9.44 -4.23 3.77
C VAL A 95 10.41 -4.29 2.58
N ALA A 96 9.90 -4.20 1.36
CA ALA A 96 10.74 -4.29 0.17
C ALA A 96 10.11 -3.62 -1.05
N ASP A 97 10.98 -3.02 -1.88
CA ASP A 97 10.69 -2.67 -3.27
C ASP A 97 11.66 -3.43 -4.17
N VAL A 98 11.14 -4.09 -5.20
CA VAL A 98 11.93 -4.86 -6.16
C VAL A 98 11.78 -4.26 -7.55
N ARG A 99 12.90 -4.23 -8.28
CA ARG A 99 12.92 -3.80 -9.68
C ARG A 99 11.88 -4.59 -10.48
N GLY A 100 11.03 -3.87 -11.22
CA GLY A 100 9.88 -4.45 -11.92
C GLY A 100 8.54 -4.07 -11.30
N GLY A 101 8.54 -3.25 -10.24
CA GLY A 101 7.33 -2.67 -9.65
C GLY A 101 6.66 -3.55 -8.61
N TYR A 102 7.41 -4.49 -8.00
CA TYR A 102 6.91 -5.32 -6.91
C TYR A 102 7.19 -4.63 -5.57
N HIS A 103 6.19 -4.62 -4.70
CA HIS A 103 6.20 -3.95 -3.40
C HIS A 103 5.64 -4.89 -2.32
N GLU A 104 6.30 -4.93 -1.17
CA GLU A 104 5.89 -5.69 0.01
C GLU A 104 5.73 -4.80 1.23
N PHE A 105 4.63 -5.00 1.95
CA PHE A 105 4.32 -4.31 3.18
C PHE A 105 3.87 -5.30 4.25
N HIS A 106 4.24 -5.02 5.49
CA HIS A 106 3.77 -5.72 6.66
C HIS A 106 3.03 -4.73 7.57
N VAL A 107 1.73 -4.95 7.80
CA VAL A 107 0.87 -3.98 8.50
C VAL A 107 0.33 -4.59 9.77
N SER A 108 0.77 -4.09 10.93
CA SER A 108 0.25 -4.50 12.24
C SER A 108 -1.22 -4.11 12.40
N PRO A 109 -2.06 -4.94 13.04
CA PRO A 109 -3.46 -4.63 13.30
C PRO A 109 -3.66 -3.51 14.32
N THR A 110 -2.64 -3.20 15.14
CA THR A 110 -2.69 -2.16 16.17
C THR A 110 -1.35 -1.45 16.28
N HIS A 111 -1.33 -0.15 15.98
CA HIS A 111 -0.21 0.73 16.31
C HIS A 111 -0.57 1.44 17.63
N ASN A 112 -0.18 0.83 18.75
CA ASN A 112 -0.30 1.43 20.08
C ASN A 112 0.78 2.48 20.32
#